data_AF-A0A1E4TSR5-F1
#
_entry.id   AF-A0A1E4TSR5-F1
#
_cell.length_a   1.000
_cell.length_b   1.000
_cell.length_c   1.000
_cell.angle_alpha   90.00
_cell.angle_beta   90.00
_cell.angle_gamma   90.00
#
_symmetry.space_group_name_H-M   'P 1'
#
loop_
_entity.id
_entity.type
_entity.pdbx_description
1 polymer ?
#
loop_
_entity_poly.entity_id
_entity_poly.type
_entity_poly.pdbx_seq_one_letter_code
_entity_poly.pdbx_strand_id
1 'polypeptide(L)'
;MIDTIVDPSLKLSLYHINGASLSATPDLNNIARLHINDNTIPCLKELVDIVNSKDAAFTKAEDKMSIDLLKKIQWSKYSADIRSEDTSRLLMFAQAKTLPHFVNVSSYDPALLAWQEVLEHHSTEMEKTNDLTDEEIEDNQVILAYIKYQLIFLKIRRDLTLIEELSIKQKKNLSKNFVLLKNKDILRILENILRAVQELKDLPGVYNNEEMWKALETIESYYQIIKITKLAESYLTSRKLKESLALLSKANQLCNFLESTDVIDHINIPNLPISKDVETLKLEVERNLNKVHILCNYFESRKTSDDFLINNINKFIGGSADETLNKVVNMENNFEPIHVKPVLFDIAFNYITYDDDTNKNEQREVQRGANEEESNKAKKGFFGLFGGGR
;
A
#
# COMPACT_ATOMS: atom_id res chain seq x y z
N MET A 1 22.52 29.85 28.28
CA MET A 1 23.80 29.23 27.89
C MET A 1 23.79 27.84 28.50
N ILE A 2 23.47 26.82 27.72
CA ILE A 2 23.62 25.43 28.13
C ILE A 2 24.91 25.01 27.44
N ASP A 3 26.04 25.28 28.09
CA ASP A 3 27.31 24.75 27.63
C ASP A 3 27.36 23.29 28.10
N THR A 4 27.44 22.36 27.14
CA THR A 4 27.64 20.92 27.38
C THR A 4 29.06 20.59 27.86
N ILE A 5 29.92 21.60 27.94
CA ILE A 5 31.26 21.52 28.52
C ILE A 5 31.14 21.87 30.01
N VAL A 6 30.96 20.85 30.83
CA VAL A 6 31.08 21.00 32.29
C VAL A 6 32.55 21.32 32.60
N ASP A 7 32.80 22.46 33.24
CA ASP A 7 34.14 22.82 33.72
C ASP A 7 34.71 21.67 34.57
N PRO A 8 35.86 21.07 34.19
CA PRO A 8 36.51 20.01 34.95
C PRO A 8 36.69 20.37 36.43
N SER A 9 36.85 21.67 36.73
CA SER A 9 37.01 22.22 38.07
C SER A 9 35.72 22.07 38.90
N LEU A 10 34.55 22.27 38.30
CA LEU A 10 33.26 22.10 38.97
C LEU A 10 33.03 20.63 39.31
N LYS A 11 33.32 19.72 38.36
CA LYS A 11 33.25 18.28 38.58
C LYS A 11 34.15 17.82 39.73
N LEU A 12 35.38 18.32 39.79
CA LEU A 12 36.33 18.03 40.86
C LEU A 12 35.86 18.58 42.21
N SER A 13 35.31 19.80 42.24
CA SER A 13 34.77 20.37 43.48
C SER A 13 33.60 19.56 44.04
N LEU A 14 32.69 19.06 43.19
CA LEU A 14 31.58 18.22 43.59
C LEU A 14 32.02 16.86 44.14
N TYR A 15 33.05 16.28 43.53
CA TYR A 15 33.68 15.05 44.03
C TYR A 15 34.26 15.25 45.45
N HIS A 16 34.86 16.41 45.73
CA HIS A 16 35.39 16.73 47.05
C HIS A 16 34.32 17.02 48.11
N ILE A 17 33.18 17.62 47.73
CA ILE A 17 32.10 17.98 48.66
C ILE A 17 31.27 16.75 49.06
N ASN A 18 30.94 15.86 48.11
CA ASN A 18 30.04 14.72 48.33
C ASN A 18 30.76 13.37 48.49
N GLY A 19 32.09 13.36 48.45
CA GLY A 19 32.92 12.15 48.53
C GLY A 19 32.78 11.22 47.33
N ALA A 20 33.45 10.06 47.39
CA ALA A 20 33.56 9.06 46.31
C ALA A 20 32.24 8.38 45.85
N SER A 21 31.08 8.90 46.27
CA SER A 21 29.75 8.38 45.92
C SER A 21 29.15 8.95 44.64
N LEU A 22 29.81 9.95 44.03
CA LEU A 22 29.34 10.60 42.82
C LEU A 22 30.00 9.96 41.59
N SER A 23 29.17 9.44 40.68
CA SER A 23 29.64 8.80 39.44
C SER A 23 30.31 9.79 38.50
N ALA A 24 30.81 9.27 37.38
CA ALA A 24 31.62 10.00 36.41
C ALA A 24 30.94 11.25 35.82
N THR A 25 29.65 11.53 36.00
CA THR A 25 29.01 12.79 35.56
C THR A 25 27.88 13.26 36.50
N PRO A 26 28.12 14.26 37.37
CA PRO A 26 27.11 14.75 38.30
C PRO A 26 26.05 15.65 37.65
N ASP A 27 24.80 15.59 38.14
CA ASP A 27 23.71 16.50 37.75
C ASP A 27 23.95 17.92 38.26
N LEU A 28 24.75 18.68 37.52
CA LEU A 28 25.10 20.04 37.89
C LEU A 28 23.88 20.96 37.96
N ASN A 29 22.81 20.69 37.21
CA ASN A 29 21.61 21.53 37.21
C ASN A 29 20.82 21.37 38.50
N ASN A 30 20.59 20.14 38.96
CA ASN A 30 19.91 19.92 40.24
C ASN A 30 20.78 20.37 41.42
N ILE A 31 22.09 20.13 41.35
CA ILE A 31 23.04 20.60 42.36
C ILE A 31 23.07 22.14 42.42
N ALA A 32 23.08 22.82 41.28
CA ALA A 32 22.97 24.28 41.24
C ALA A 32 21.66 24.76 41.89
N ARG A 33 20.53 24.10 41.62
CA ARG A 33 19.24 24.43 42.25
C ARG A 33 19.22 24.22 43.76
N LEU A 34 19.94 23.21 44.27
CA LEU A 34 20.11 23.00 45.72
C LEU A 34 20.89 24.17 46.33
N HIS A 35 22.04 24.51 45.76
CA HIS A 35 22.92 25.55 46.31
C HIS A 35 22.49 26.99 46.00
N ILE A 36 21.50 27.21 45.12
CA ILE A 36 20.91 28.53 44.83
C ILE A 36 20.29 29.16 46.09
N ASN A 37 19.81 28.34 47.03
CA ASN A 37 19.17 28.80 48.26
C ASN A 37 20.13 28.89 49.48
N ASP A 38 21.40 28.54 49.33
CA ASP A 38 22.36 28.44 50.45
C ASP A 38 22.83 29.80 51.01
N ASN A 39 22.34 30.92 50.46
CA ASN A 39 22.61 32.28 50.93
C ASN A 39 24.10 32.67 51.04
N THR A 40 24.99 31.93 50.37
CA THR A 40 26.45 32.16 50.40
C THR A 40 26.84 33.45 49.69
N ILE A 41 26.05 33.91 48.72
CA ILE A 41 26.29 35.12 47.93
C ILE A 41 25.07 36.06 48.07
N PRO A 42 25.20 37.24 48.72
CA PRO A 42 24.08 38.14 48.99
C PRO A 42 23.33 38.65 47.74
N CYS A 43 24.05 38.87 46.63
CA CYS A 43 23.45 39.38 45.38
C CYS A 43 22.61 38.34 44.64
N LEU A 44 22.70 37.06 45.01
CA LEU A 44 21.95 35.99 44.36
C LEU A 44 20.48 35.98 44.79
N LYS A 45 20.17 36.44 46.02
CA LYS A 45 18.80 36.49 46.57
C LYS A 45 17.87 37.34 45.72
N GLU A 46 18.29 38.56 45.38
CA GLU A 46 17.49 39.48 44.58
C GLU A 46 17.20 38.90 43.18
N LEU A 47 18.17 38.21 42.59
CA LEU A 47 18.01 37.53 41.31
C LEU A 47 17.07 36.32 41.41
N VAL A 48 17.18 35.52 42.47
CA VAL A 48 16.31 34.36 42.73
C VAL A 48 14.87 34.81 42.92
N ASP A 49 14.62 35.92 43.62
CA ASP A 49 13.29 36.48 43.80
C ASP A 49 12.68 36.97 42.47
N ILE A 50 13.49 37.59 41.61
CA ILE A 50 13.07 37.98 40.26
C ILE A 50 12.74 36.73 39.40
N VAL A 51 13.58 35.70 39.43
CA VAL A 51 13.34 34.45 38.67
C VAL A 51 12.12 33.71 39.20
N ASN A 52 11.95 33.63 40.53
CA ASN A 52 10.77 33.07 41.19
C ASN A 52 9.47 33.77 40.78
N SER A 53 9.52 35.09 40.59
CA SER A 53 8.35 35.85 40.15
C SER A 53 7.91 35.52 38.71
N LYS A 54 8.82 34.97 37.89
CA LYS A 54 8.55 34.59 36.50
C LYS A 54 8.19 33.12 36.38
N ASP A 55 9.00 32.24 36.96
CA ASP A 55 8.76 30.81 36.96
C ASP A 55 9.52 30.15 38.13
N ALA A 56 8.76 29.66 39.10
CA ALA A 56 9.28 29.00 40.30
C ALA A 56 9.86 27.60 40.03
N ALA A 57 9.79 27.06 38.82
CA ALA A 57 10.40 25.79 38.46
C ALA A 57 11.94 25.87 38.32
N PHE A 58 12.51 27.06 38.10
CA PHE A 58 13.95 27.23 37.91
C PHE A 58 14.76 27.23 39.21
N THR A 59 14.12 27.37 40.36
CA THR A 59 14.73 27.59 41.68
C THR A 59 14.38 26.50 42.70
N LYS A 60 13.38 25.68 42.39
CA LYS A 60 13.05 24.49 43.18
C LYS A 60 13.98 23.35 42.79
N ALA A 61 14.84 22.97 43.73
CA ALA A 61 15.51 21.68 43.65
C ALA A 61 14.49 20.55 43.80
N GLU A 62 14.69 19.45 43.07
CA GLU A 62 13.95 18.23 43.35
C GLU A 62 14.64 17.57 44.56
N ASP A 63 13.95 17.45 45.70
CA ASP A 63 14.47 16.91 46.99
C ASP A 63 15.09 15.50 46.89
N LYS A 64 14.93 14.83 45.75
CA LYS A 64 15.57 13.56 45.46
C LYS A 64 16.82 13.78 44.64
N MET A 65 17.97 13.89 45.33
CA MET A 65 19.28 13.57 44.72
C MET A 65 19.31 12.15 44.13
N SER A 66 18.35 11.30 44.51
CA SER A 66 18.11 9.97 43.98
C SER A 66 16.73 9.91 43.32
N ILE A 67 16.65 10.45 42.10
CA ILE A 67 15.77 9.81 41.10
C ILE A 67 16.26 8.35 41.06
N ASP A 68 15.37 7.37 41.20
CA ASP A 68 15.73 5.97 40.97
C ASP A 68 16.14 5.84 39.50
N LEU A 69 17.43 6.04 39.24
CA LEU A 69 18.00 5.99 37.91
C LEU A 69 17.76 4.60 37.34
N LEU A 70 17.45 4.55 36.06
CA LEU A 70 17.35 3.31 35.32
C LEU A 70 18.74 2.69 35.24
N LYS A 71 19.00 1.68 36.08
CA LYS A 71 20.30 0.99 36.13
C LYS A 71 20.42 -0.16 35.15
N LYS A 72 19.29 -0.63 34.60
CA LYS A 72 19.26 -1.82 33.76
C LYS A 72 18.18 -1.70 32.69
N ILE A 73 18.53 -2.05 31.47
CA ILE A 73 17.59 -2.21 30.35
C ILE A 73 17.47 -3.69 30.02
N GLN A 74 16.25 -4.09 29.68
CA GLN A 74 16.00 -5.39 29.05
C GLN A 74 15.63 -5.15 27.59
N TRP A 75 16.37 -5.79 26.68
CA TRP A 75 16.15 -5.75 25.25
C TRP A 75 16.13 -7.16 24.68
N SER A 76 14.97 -7.62 24.20
CA SER A 76 14.77 -9.01 23.75
C SER A 76 15.18 -10.00 24.87
N LYS A 77 16.16 -10.86 24.61
CA LYS A 77 16.74 -11.81 25.58
C LYS A 77 17.97 -11.27 26.33
N TYR A 78 18.42 -10.06 26.00
CA TYR A 78 19.60 -9.44 26.56
C TYR A 78 19.22 -8.45 27.66
N SER A 79 20.12 -8.25 28.60
CA SER A 79 19.98 -7.21 29.60
C SER A 79 21.31 -6.52 29.79
N ALA A 80 21.27 -5.19 29.82
CA ALA A 80 22.46 -4.36 29.88
C ALA A 80 22.39 -3.41 31.06
N ASP A 81 23.50 -3.25 31.75
CA ASP A 81 23.61 -2.35 32.88
C ASP A 81 24.02 -0.95 32.42
N ILE A 82 23.22 0.06 32.77
CA ILE A 82 23.49 1.45 32.44
C ILE A 82 24.41 2.02 33.52
N ARG A 83 25.66 2.29 33.13
CA ARG A 83 26.70 2.83 34.04
C ARG A 83 26.72 4.35 34.04
N SER A 84 26.34 4.97 32.93
CA SER A 84 26.31 6.43 32.76
C SER A 84 25.00 7.01 33.29
N GLU A 85 25.08 7.91 34.28
CA GLU A 85 23.88 8.53 34.86
C GLU A 85 23.17 9.44 33.86
N ASP A 86 23.91 10.11 32.98
CA ASP A 86 23.33 11.00 31.97
C ASP A 86 22.55 10.22 30.91
N THR A 87 23.09 9.10 30.43
CA THR A 87 22.34 8.20 29.55
C THR A 87 21.09 7.67 30.24
N SER A 88 21.16 7.30 31.53
CA SER A 88 19.99 6.91 32.31
C SER A 88 18.95 8.04 32.40
N ARG A 89 19.36 9.29 32.69
CA ARG A 89 18.44 10.43 32.78
C ARG A 89 17.77 10.71 31.43
N LEU A 90 18.56 10.75 30.36
CA LEU A 90 18.07 10.97 28.99
C LEU A 90 17.11 9.86 28.57
N LEU A 91 17.41 8.60 28.88
CA LEU A 91 16.53 7.45 28.62
C LEU A 91 15.20 7.57 29.38
N MET A 92 15.24 7.91 30.68
CA MET A 92 14.03 8.12 31.47
C MET A 92 13.18 9.28 30.92
N PHE A 93 13.83 10.39 30.52
CA PHE A 93 13.16 11.51 29.90
C PHE A 93 12.50 11.11 28.58
N ALA A 94 13.22 10.41 27.71
CA ALA A 94 12.69 9.93 26.43
C ALA A 94 11.52 8.95 26.62
N GLN A 95 11.62 8.01 27.57
CA GLN A 95 10.54 7.10 27.93
C GLN A 95 9.30 7.87 28.44
N ALA A 96 9.47 8.85 29.33
CA ALA A 96 8.38 9.68 29.82
C ALA A 96 7.66 10.44 28.69
N LYS A 97 8.41 10.91 27.68
CA LYS A 97 7.84 11.56 26.49
C LYS A 97 7.13 10.61 25.53
N THR A 98 7.38 9.30 25.62
CA THR A 98 6.64 8.29 24.84
C THR A 98 5.32 7.84 25.46
N LEU A 99 5.07 8.19 26.73
CA LEU A 99 3.89 7.77 27.48
C LEU A 99 2.57 8.53 27.22
N PRO A 100 2.50 9.76 26.63
CA PRO A 100 1.21 10.26 26.19
C PRO A 100 0.74 9.52 24.93
N HIS A 101 -0.56 9.29 24.83
CA HIS A 101 -1.18 8.76 23.61
C HIS A 101 -0.94 9.75 22.46
N PHE A 102 -0.24 9.31 21.41
CA PHE A 102 0.02 10.12 20.24
C PHE A 102 -1.24 10.23 19.40
N VAL A 103 -1.82 11.44 19.33
CA VAL A 103 -3.07 11.70 18.58
C VAL A 103 -2.78 12.21 17.17
N ASN A 104 -1.78 13.07 17.01
CA ASN A 104 -1.46 13.74 15.75
C ASN A 104 0.02 13.56 15.40
N VAL A 105 0.38 13.77 14.13
CA VAL A 105 1.79 13.71 13.68
C VAL A 105 2.71 14.59 14.53
N SER A 106 2.32 15.83 14.86
CA SER A 106 3.13 16.76 15.66
C SER A 106 3.35 16.31 17.11
N SER A 107 2.54 15.38 17.63
CA SER A 107 2.71 14.88 18.99
C SER A 107 3.92 13.94 19.13
N TYR A 108 4.45 13.42 18.01
CA TYR A 108 5.64 12.59 18.00
C TYR A 108 6.94 13.39 18.10
N ASP A 109 6.95 14.67 17.71
CA ASP A 109 8.19 15.47 17.61
C ASP A 109 8.97 15.56 18.94
N PRO A 110 8.35 15.81 20.11
CA PRO A 110 9.07 15.86 21.37
C PRO A 110 9.71 14.52 21.77
N ALA A 111 9.02 13.40 21.47
CA ALA A 111 9.54 12.07 21.76
C ALA A 111 10.68 11.70 20.81
N LEU A 112 10.53 11.98 19.51
CA LEU A 112 11.57 11.73 18.52
C LEU A 112 12.85 12.53 18.81
N LEU A 113 12.73 13.81 19.17
CA LEU A 113 13.87 14.64 19.54
C LEU A 113 14.57 14.09 20.80
N ALA A 114 13.80 13.70 21.83
CA ALA A 114 14.38 13.11 23.04
C ALA A 114 15.15 11.80 22.74
N TRP A 115 14.60 10.91 21.92
CA TRP A 115 15.30 9.68 21.53
C TRP A 115 16.50 9.92 20.60
N GLN A 116 16.47 10.96 19.77
CA GLN A 116 17.61 11.38 18.97
C GLN A 116 18.74 11.93 19.85
N GLU A 117 18.42 12.76 20.84
CA GLU A 117 19.39 13.26 21.82
C GLU A 117 20.05 12.12 22.60
N VAL A 118 19.26 11.13 23.04
CA VAL A 118 19.79 9.91 23.68
C VAL A 118 20.77 9.17 22.75
N LEU A 119 20.40 9.00 21.47
CA LEU A 119 21.23 8.29 20.49
C LEU A 119 22.55 9.02 20.23
N GLU A 120 22.50 10.33 20.04
CA GLU A 120 23.68 11.18 19.83
C GLU A 120 24.58 11.16 21.07
N HIS A 121 24.00 11.31 22.27
CA HIS A 121 24.76 11.25 23.51
C HIS A 121 25.46 9.88 23.67
N HIS A 122 24.71 8.78 23.60
CA HIS A 122 25.24 7.42 23.78
C HIS A 122 26.29 7.06 22.72
N SER A 123 26.07 7.43 21.45
CA SER A 123 27.07 7.19 20.39
C SER A 123 28.36 7.98 20.61
N THR A 124 28.28 9.25 20.98
CA THR A 124 29.49 10.04 21.30
C THR A 124 30.21 9.54 22.54
N GLU A 125 29.49 8.97 23.52
CA GLU A 125 30.08 8.35 24.71
C GLU A 125 30.84 7.06 24.34
N MET A 126 30.25 6.23 23.48
CA MET A 126 30.91 5.04 22.93
C MET A 126 32.16 5.37 22.13
N GLU A 127 32.17 6.47 21.36
CA GLU A 127 33.35 6.90 20.59
C GLU A 127 34.49 7.46 21.46
N LYS A 128 34.17 8.03 22.62
CA LYS A 128 35.16 8.64 23.53
C LYS A 128 35.83 7.62 24.45
N THR A 129 35.20 6.48 24.67
CA THR A 129 35.64 5.51 25.68
C THR A 129 36.42 4.38 25.03
N ASN A 130 37.75 4.48 25.05
CA ASN A 130 38.65 3.52 24.38
C ASN A 130 39.06 2.33 25.25
N ASP A 131 38.95 2.46 26.58
CA ASP A 131 39.37 1.44 27.55
C ASP A 131 38.14 0.80 28.21
N LEU A 132 37.32 0.13 27.40
CA LEU A 132 36.15 -0.62 27.88
C LEU A 132 36.48 -2.10 28.03
N THR A 133 35.92 -2.73 29.06
CA THR A 133 35.90 -4.19 29.18
C THR A 133 34.96 -4.80 28.14
N ASP A 134 35.15 -6.08 27.80
CA ASP A 134 34.29 -6.78 26.84
C ASP A 134 32.81 -6.74 27.28
N GLU A 135 32.54 -6.88 28.58
CA GLU A 135 31.20 -6.77 29.16
C GLU A 135 30.59 -5.37 28.94
N GLU A 136 31.36 -4.31 29.10
CA GLU A 136 30.89 -2.93 28.87
C GLU A 136 30.65 -2.64 27.38
N ILE A 137 31.41 -3.27 26.49
CA ILE A 137 31.19 -3.19 25.04
C ILE A 137 29.86 -3.86 24.69
N GLU A 138 29.61 -5.06 25.22
CA GLU A 138 28.35 -5.79 25.01
C GLU A 138 27.15 -4.99 25.52
N ASP A 139 27.22 -4.48 26.76
CA ASP A 139 26.17 -3.65 27.36
C ASP A 139 25.87 -2.42 26.49
N ASN A 140 26.91 -1.72 26.03
CA ASN A 140 26.77 -0.54 25.19
C ASN A 140 26.10 -0.84 23.85
N GLN A 141 26.40 -1.99 23.23
CA GLN A 141 25.75 -2.41 21.99
C GLN A 141 24.27 -2.77 22.20
N VAL A 142 23.94 -3.41 23.32
CA VAL A 142 22.56 -3.73 23.67
C VAL A 142 21.75 -2.45 23.93
N ILE A 143 22.31 -1.49 24.67
CA ILE A 143 21.70 -0.18 24.90
C ILE A 143 21.50 0.56 23.57
N LEU A 144 22.50 0.57 22.69
CA LEU A 144 22.41 1.18 21.37
C LEU A 144 21.31 0.54 20.51
N ALA A 145 21.19 -0.79 20.52
CA ALA A 145 20.16 -1.52 19.81
C ALA A 145 18.76 -1.17 20.33
N TYR A 146 18.60 -1.08 21.65
CA TYR A 146 17.36 -0.67 22.30
C TYR A 146 16.94 0.77 21.89
N ILE A 147 17.88 1.72 21.95
CA ILE A 147 17.62 3.12 21.56
C ILE A 147 17.19 3.19 20.09
N LYS A 148 17.93 2.52 19.20
CA LYS A 148 17.60 2.47 17.76
C LYS A 148 16.23 1.85 17.52
N TYR A 149 15.92 0.76 18.21
CA TYR A 149 14.61 0.10 18.12
C TYR A 149 13.46 1.07 18.45
N GLN A 150 13.53 1.75 19.61
CA GLN A 150 12.48 2.69 20.02
C GLN A 150 12.32 3.84 19.03
N LEU A 151 13.43 4.38 18.53
CA LEU A 151 13.45 5.47 17.57
C LEU A 151 12.85 5.06 16.21
N ILE A 152 13.25 3.90 15.66
CA ILE A 152 12.71 3.36 14.41
C ILE A 152 11.20 3.11 14.56
N PHE A 153 10.79 2.54 15.68
CA PHE A 153 9.38 2.25 15.94
C PHE A 153 8.52 3.52 16.03
N LEU A 154 9.01 4.57 16.71
CA LEU A 154 8.33 5.87 16.75
C LEU A 154 8.21 6.50 15.35
N LYS A 155 9.25 6.38 14.51
CA LYS A 155 9.19 6.84 13.12
C LYS A 155 8.09 6.11 12.33
N ILE A 156 8.03 4.78 12.43
CA ILE A 156 6.99 3.97 11.77
C ILE A 156 5.60 4.43 12.24
N ARG A 157 5.38 4.56 13.55
CA ARG A 157 4.09 5.00 14.11
C ARG A 157 3.68 6.39 13.63
N ARG A 158 4.60 7.35 13.63
CA ARG A 158 4.37 8.69 13.09
C ARG A 158 3.96 8.64 11.62
N ASP A 159 4.68 7.85 10.82
CA ASP A 159 4.45 7.74 9.38
C ASP A 159 3.09 7.07 9.07
N LEU A 160 2.67 6.10 9.90
CA LEU A 160 1.32 5.51 9.83
C LEU A 160 0.22 6.52 10.16
N THR A 161 0.36 7.26 11.26
CA THR A 161 -0.57 8.35 11.61
C THR A 161 -0.63 9.40 10.49
N LEU A 162 0.49 9.67 9.83
CA LEU A 162 0.54 10.62 8.71
C LEU A 162 -0.23 10.10 7.49
N ILE A 163 -0.15 8.80 7.17
CA ILE A 163 -0.97 8.16 6.13
C ILE A 163 -2.46 8.24 6.46
N GLU A 164 -2.83 7.99 7.72
CA GLU A 164 -4.22 8.10 8.19
C GLU A 164 -4.76 9.52 8.06
N GLU A 165 -4.01 10.53 8.51
CA GLU A 165 -4.38 11.94 8.36
C GLU A 165 -4.58 12.35 6.89
N LEU A 166 -3.68 11.89 6.00
CA LEU A 166 -3.80 12.13 4.56
C LEU A 166 -5.03 11.43 3.96
N SER A 167 -5.43 10.30 4.53
CA SER A 167 -6.61 9.53 4.11
C SER A 167 -7.92 10.17 4.59
N ILE A 168 -7.95 10.68 5.84
CA ILE A 168 -9.14 11.33 6.43
C ILE A 168 -9.45 12.69 5.78
N LYS A 169 -8.42 13.45 5.35
CA LYS A 169 -8.57 14.75 4.65
C LYS A 169 -9.26 14.64 3.27
N GLN A 170 -9.80 13.48 2.92
CA GLN A 170 -10.52 13.21 1.67
C GLN A 170 -11.88 13.91 1.61
N LYS A 171 -11.89 15.14 1.07
CA LYS A 171 -13.13 15.84 0.69
C LYS A 171 -13.81 15.14 -0.50
N LYS A 172 -15.14 15.11 -0.51
CA LYS A 172 -15.98 14.35 -1.47
C LYS A 172 -15.88 14.75 -2.96
N ASN A 173 -15.09 15.75 -3.35
CA ASN A 173 -14.89 16.14 -4.76
C ASN A 173 -13.47 16.68 -4.98
N LEU A 174 -12.49 15.79 -5.12
CA LEU A 174 -11.09 16.16 -5.35
C LEU A 174 -10.75 16.11 -6.83
N SER A 175 -10.04 17.15 -7.30
CA SER A 175 -9.47 17.17 -8.64
C SER A 175 -8.53 15.97 -8.83
N LYS A 176 -8.49 15.41 -10.05
CA LYS A 176 -7.58 14.34 -10.45
C LYS A 176 -6.13 14.60 -9.98
N ASN A 177 -5.65 15.83 -10.15
CA ASN A 177 -4.30 16.22 -9.78
C ASN A 177 -4.05 16.12 -8.27
N PHE A 178 -5.05 16.47 -7.45
CA PHE A 178 -4.93 16.36 -5.99
C PHE A 178 -4.83 14.89 -5.55
N VAL A 179 -5.65 14.00 -6.13
CA VAL A 179 -5.59 12.57 -5.83
C VAL A 179 -4.21 11.99 -6.18
N LEU A 180 -3.65 12.37 -7.33
CA LEU A 180 -2.32 11.93 -7.75
C LEU A 180 -1.21 12.46 -6.84
N LEU A 181 -1.26 13.74 -6.44
CA LEU A 181 -0.29 14.31 -5.50
C LEU A 181 -0.36 13.61 -4.14
N LYS A 182 -1.57 13.40 -3.62
CA LYS A 182 -1.79 12.67 -2.36
C LYS A 182 -1.20 11.26 -2.44
N ASN A 183 -1.52 10.51 -3.49
CA ASN A 183 -1.01 9.15 -3.65
C ASN A 183 0.51 9.14 -3.78
N LYS A 184 1.10 10.12 -4.46
CA LYS A 184 2.56 10.30 -4.52
C LYS A 184 3.16 10.48 -3.13
N ASP A 185 2.54 11.32 -2.29
CA ASP A 185 3.01 11.54 -0.92
C ASP A 185 2.88 10.27 -0.07
N ILE A 186 1.75 9.55 -0.16
CA ILE A 186 1.53 8.25 0.50
C ILE A 186 2.60 7.23 0.06
N LEU A 187 2.90 7.14 -1.24
CA LEU A 187 3.92 6.23 -1.75
C LEU A 187 5.30 6.53 -1.16
N ARG A 188 5.67 7.81 -1.04
CA ARG A 188 6.93 8.23 -0.40
C ARG A 188 6.98 7.83 1.07
N ILE A 189 5.87 7.96 1.79
CA ILE A 189 5.80 7.59 3.22
C ILE A 189 5.88 6.07 3.37
N LEU A 190 5.21 5.29 2.52
CA LEU A 190 5.32 3.84 2.51
C LEU A 190 6.75 3.37 2.21
N GLU A 191 7.49 4.06 1.35
CA GLU A 191 8.92 3.78 1.13
C GLU A 191 9.77 4.04 2.38
N ASN A 192 9.46 5.09 3.15
CA ASN A 192 10.12 5.32 4.43
C ASN A 192 9.80 4.22 5.44
N ILE A 193 8.55 3.77 5.52
CA ILE A 193 8.15 2.65 6.39
C ILE A 193 8.89 1.38 5.99
N LEU A 194 8.95 1.04 4.71
CA LEU A 194 9.68 -0.14 4.22
C LEU A 194 11.18 -0.08 4.57
N ARG A 195 11.81 1.09 4.42
CA ARG A 195 13.20 1.28 4.84
C ARG A 195 13.37 1.12 6.35
N ALA A 196 12.45 1.69 7.14
CA ALA A 196 12.47 1.58 8.59
C ALA A 196 12.27 0.12 9.07
N VAL A 197 11.42 -0.66 8.41
CA VAL A 197 11.24 -2.09 8.70
C VAL A 197 12.50 -2.89 8.35
N GLN A 198 13.18 -2.58 7.25
CA GLN A 198 14.49 -3.16 6.92
C GLN A 198 15.55 -2.82 7.98
N GLU A 199 15.66 -1.55 8.37
CA GLU A 199 16.54 -1.13 9.47
C GLU A 199 16.24 -1.86 10.79
N LEU A 200 14.96 -2.18 11.05
CA LEU A 200 14.53 -2.94 12.22
C LEU A 200 14.97 -4.41 12.17
N LYS A 201 14.89 -5.05 10.99
CA LYS A 201 15.32 -6.45 10.77
C LYS A 201 16.83 -6.61 10.97
N ASP A 202 17.60 -5.58 10.64
CA ASP A 202 19.07 -5.58 10.78
C ASP A 202 19.55 -5.33 12.22
N LEU A 203 18.66 -4.98 13.16
CA LEU A 203 19.06 -4.73 14.55
C LEU A 203 19.51 -6.02 15.26
N PRO A 204 20.60 -5.94 16.05
CA PRO A 204 21.02 -7.05 16.89
C PRO A 204 19.94 -7.33 17.95
N GLY A 205 19.57 -8.60 18.08
CA GLY A 205 18.45 -9.07 18.90
C GLY A 205 17.14 -9.26 18.15
N VAL A 206 16.95 -8.60 17.00
CA VAL A 206 15.86 -8.89 16.05
C VAL A 206 16.33 -9.93 15.03
N TYR A 207 17.49 -9.71 14.41
CA TYR A 207 18.10 -10.66 13.48
C TYR A 207 18.29 -12.07 14.07
N ASN A 208 18.62 -12.14 15.36
CA ASN A 208 18.82 -13.40 16.08
C ASN A 208 17.51 -14.07 16.54
N ASN A 209 16.37 -13.39 16.40
CA ASN A 209 15.06 -13.91 16.76
C ASN A 209 14.27 -14.24 15.49
N GLU A 210 14.26 -15.51 15.11
CA GLU A 210 13.61 -15.99 13.88
C GLU A 210 12.12 -15.65 13.83
N GLU A 211 11.40 -15.73 14.95
CA GLU A 211 9.97 -15.40 15.01
C GLU A 211 9.75 -13.91 14.74
N MET A 212 10.52 -13.03 15.41
CA MET A 212 10.44 -11.58 15.22
C MET A 212 10.80 -11.19 13.79
N TRP A 213 11.85 -11.81 13.24
CA TRP A 213 12.29 -11.54 11.88
C TRP A 213 11.22 -11.94 10.85
N LYS A 214 10.60 -13.13 11.01
CA LYS A 214 9.49 -13.58 10.16
C LYS A 214 8.27 -12.66 10.28
N ALA A 215 7.90 -12.22 11.48
CA ALA A 215 6.81 -11.24 11.64
C ALA A 215 7.10 -9.94 10.88
N LEU A 216 8.33 -9.41 11.00
CA LEU A 216 8.74 -8.21 10.27
C LEU A 216 8.78 -8.42 8.76
N GLU A 217 9.14 -9.61 8.28
CA GLU A 217 9.08 -9.97 6.86
C GLU A 217 7.64 -9.98 6.33
N THR A 218 6.69 -10.49 7.11
CA THR A 218 5.27 -10.44 6.74
C THR A 218 4.73 -9.00 6.75
N ILE A 219 5.14 -8.18 7.73
CA ILE A 219 4.81 -6.75 7.80
C ILE A 219 5.40 -5.98 6.61
N GLU A 220 6.65 -6.28 6.23
CA GLU A 220 7.30 -5.71 5.06
C GLU A 220 6.50 -6.03 3.79
N SER A 221 6.13 -7.30 3.61
CA SER A 221 5.32 -7.77 2.48
C SER A 221 3.94 -7.10 2.45
N TYR A 222 3.31 -6.92 3.61
CA TYR A 222 2.04 -6.21 3.76
C TYR A 222 2.13 -4.76 3.24
N TYR A 223 3.11 -3.97 3.69
CA TYR A 223 3.28 -2.60 3.24
C TYR A 223 3.71 -2.50 1.76
N GLN A 224 4.44 -3.49 1.27
CA GLN A 224 4.79 -3.60 -0.15
C GLN A 224 3.54 -3.81 -1.03
N ILE A 225 2.59 -4.63 -0.59
CA ILE A 225 1.31 -4.84 -1.29
C ILE A 225 0.47 -3.55 -1.27
N ILE A 226 0.41 -2.85 -0.14
CA ILE A 226 -0.28 -1.55 -0.04
C ILE A 226 0.34 -0.55 -1.02
N LYS A 227 1.67 -0.48 -1.08
CA LYS A 227 2.39 0.40 -2.02
C LYS A 227 1.99 0.11 -3.47
N ILE A 228 2.01 -1.16 -3.89
CA ILE A 228 1.63 -1.55 -5.27
C ILE A 228 0.16 -1.21 -5.53
N THR A 229 -0.71 -1.43 -4.56
CA THR A 229 -2.15 -1.12 -4.67
C THR A 229 -2.38 0.39 -4.84
N LYS A 230 -1.71 1.22 -4.05
CA LYS A 230 -1.79 2.69 -4.18
C LYS A 230 -1.19 3.21 -5.49
N LEU A 231 -0.15 2.55 -5.99
CA LEU A 231 0.37 2.84 -7.32
C LEU A 231 -0.68 2.49 -8.40
N ALA A 232 -1.32 1.33 -8.30
CA ALA A 232 -2.37 0.92 -9.23
C ALA A 232 -3.57 1.88 -9.23
N GLU A 233 -3.99 2.39 -8.06
CA GLU A 233 -5.01 3.44 -7.94
C GLU A 233 -4.63 4.73 -8.69
N SER A 234 -3.35 5.07 -8.70
CA SER A 234 -2.82 6.26 -9.39
C SER A 234 -2.87 6.08 -10.92
N TYR A 235 -2.55 4.88 -11.42
CA TYR A 235 -2.72 4.53 -12.83
C TYR A 235 -4.20 4.51 -13.25
N LEU A 236 -5.08 3.98 -12.39
CA LEU A 236 -6.52 3.99 -12.60
C LEU A 236 -7.06 5.43 -12.70
N THR A 237 -6.66 6.30 -11.77
CA THR A 237 -6.99 7.74 -11.78
C THR A 237 -6.49 8.44 -13.06
N SER A 238 -5.39 7.94 -13.63
CA SER A 238 -4.82 8.40 -14.89
C SER A 238 -5.49 7.84 -16.14
N ARG A 239 -6.50 6.97 -16.01
CA ARG A 239 -7.17 6.20 -17.09
C ARG A 239 -6.25 5.21 -17.82
N LYS A 240 -5.15 4.80 -17.17
CA LYS A 240 -4.23 3.77 -17.64
C LYS A 240 -4.64 2.41 -17.06
N LEU A 241 -5.69 1.84 -17.65
CA LEU A 241 -6.39 0.68 -17.08
C LEU A 241 -5.57 -0.61 -17.15
N LYS A 242 -4.85 -0.85 -18.26
CA LYS A 242 -4.05 -2.05 -18.46
C LYS A 242 -2.88 -2.11 -17.46
N GLU A 243 -2.23 -0.97 -17.25
CA GLU A 243 -1.13 -0.83 -16.30
C GLU A 243 -1.62 -0.99 -14.86
N SER A 244 -2.79 -0.43 -14.54
CA SER A 244 -3.44 -0.63 -13.23
C SER A 244 -3.78 -2.10 -12.99
N LEU A 245 -4.33 -2.80 -14.00
CA LEU A 245 -4.65 -4.22 -13.93
C LEU A 245 -3.41 -5.09 -13.71
N ALA A 246 -2.31 -4.82 -14.43
CA ALA A 246 -1.05 -5.53 -14.27
C ALA A 246 -0.49 -5.37 -12.84
N LEU A 247 -0.55 -4.16 -12.28
CA LEU A 247 -0.10 -3.89 -10.92
C LEU A 247 -0.97 -4.62 -9.87
N LEU A 248 -2.30 -4.61 -10.04
CA LEU A 248 -3.21 -5.34 -9.13
C LEU A 248 -3.05 -6.85 -9.24
N SER A 249 -2.79 -7.38 -10.43
CA SER A 249 -2.46 -8.79 -10.62
C SER A 249 -1.18 -9.17 -9.87
N LYS A 250 -0.14 -8.33 -9.95
CA LYS A 250 1.09 -8.51 -9.16
C LYS A 250 0.82 -8.43 -7.65
N ALA A 251 0.01 -7.48 -7.19
CA ALA A 251 -0.37 -7.37 -5.78
C ALA A 251 -1.11 -8.64 -5.30
N ASN A 252 -2.02 -9.17 -6.11
CA ASN A 252 -2.76 -10.40 -5.79
C ASN A 252 -1.84 -11.63 -5.74
N GLN A 253 -0.86 -11.72 -6.64
CA GLN A 253 0.16 -12.78 -6.57
C GLN A 253 0.94 -12.72 -5.26
N LEU A 254 1.39 -11.52 -4.85
CA LEU A 254 2.08 -11.34 -3.56
C LEU A 254 1.19 -11.72 -2.37
N CYS A 255 -0.10 -11.35 -2.39
CA CYS A 255 -1.07 -11.78 -1.37
C CYS A 255 -1.16 -13.31 -1.22
N ASN A 256 -1.04 -14.05 -2.33
CA ASN A 256 -1.09 -15.51 -2.33
C ASN A 256 0.21 -16.13 -1.80
N PHE A 257 1.33 -15.43 -1.91
CA PHE A 257 2.63 -15.87 -1.38
C PHE A 257 2.83 -15.52 0.11
N LEU A 258 1.99 -14.67 0.71
CA LEU A 258 2.04 -14.46 2.16
C LEU A 258 1.63 -15.76 2.89
N GLU A 259 2.61 -16.40 3.52
CA GLU A 259 2.48 -17.58 4.39
C GLU A 259 1.71 -17.26 5.70
N SER A 260 1.56 -18.25 6.58
CA SER A 260 0.71 -18.17 7.79
C SER A 260 0.99 -16.91 8.61
N THR A 261 -0.05 -16.11 8.83
CA THR A 261 0.01 -14.83 9.55
C THR A 261 0.07 -15.00 11.07
N ASP A 262 -0.06 -16.24 11.57
CA ASP A 262 -0.11 -16.60 12.99
C ASP A 262 1.07 -16.00 13.79
N VAL A 263 2.26 -15.93 13.17
CA VAL A 263 3.48 -15.38 13.80
C VAL A 263 3.31 -13.91 14.19
N ILE A 264 2.54 -13.13 13.43
CA ILE A 264 2.30 -11.71 13.70
C ILE A 264 1.42 -11.54 14.94
N ASP A 265 0.41 -12.40 15.08
CA ASP A 265 -0.52 -12.37 16.21
C ASP A 265 0.16 -12.81 17.52
N HIS A 266 1.10 -13.75 17.44
CA HIS A 266 1.87 -14.21 18.59
C HIS A 266 2.80 -13.13 19.15
N ILE A 267 3.44 -12.33 18.29
CA ILE A 267 4.36 -11.27 18.73
C ILE A 267 3.59 -10.00 19.12
N ASN A 268 2.44 -9.74 18.48
CA ASN A 268 1.54 -8.64 18.77
C ASN A 268 2.26 -7.29 18.94
N ILE A 269 2.88 -6.83 17.85
CA ILE A 269 3.61 -5.56 17.84
C ILE A 269 2.60 -4.40 17.84
N PRO A 270 2.54 -3.54 18.87
CA PRO A 270 1.47 -2.55 18.99
C PRO A 270 1.44 -1.53 17.84
N ASN A 271 0.25 -1.28 17.25
CA ASN A 271 0.04 -0.37 16.12
C ASN A 271 0.69 -0.82 14.79
N LEU A 272 1.08 -2.08 14.69
CA LEU A 272 1.44 -2.73 13.43
C LEU A 272 0.30 -3.67 13.00
N PRO A 273 0.24 -4.07 11.71
CA PRO A 273 -0.85 -4.87 11.20
C PRO A 273 -0.94 -6.22 11.90
N ILE A 274 -2.16 -6.68 12.13
CA ILE A 274 -2.50 -7.99 12.71
C ILE A 274 -2.93 -8.93 11.57
N SER A 275 -3.01 -10.24 11.79
CA SER A 275 -3.51 -11.21 10.80
C SER A 275 -4.83 -10.79 10.13
N LYS A 276 -5.75 -10.19 10.91
CA LYS A 276 -7.01 -9.66 10.41
C LYS A 276 -6.80 -8.55 9.37
N ASP A 277 -5.83 -7.65 9.58
CA ASP A 277 -5.55 -6.57 8.64
C ASP A 277 -5.01 -7.12 7.33
N VAL A 278 -4.18 -8.16 7.39
CA VAL A 278 -3.69 -8.88 6.20
C VAL A 278 -4.85 -9.48 5.42
N GLU A 279 -5.80 -10.13 6.09
CA GLU A 279 -6.99 -10.70 5.45
C GLU A 279 -7.86 -9.61 4.79
N THR A 280 -8.09 -8.48 5.48
CA THR A 280 -8.82 -7.36 4.90
C THR A 280 -8.12 -6.79 3.66
N LEU A 281 -6.79 -6.74 3.66
CA LEU A 281 -6.00 -6.31 2.51
C LEU A 281 -6.15 -7.28 1.34
N LYS A 282 -6.12 -8.60 1.57
CA LYS A 282 -6.33 -9.61 0.52
C LYS A 282 -7.68 -9.40 -0.17
N LEU A 283 -8.75 -9.22 0.62
CA LEU A 283 -10.09 -8.94 0.11
C LEU A 283 -10.16 -7.61 -0.66
N GLU A 284 -9.50 -6.56 -0.17
CA GLU A 284 -9.47 -5.27 -0.86
C GLU A 284 -8.76 -5.36 -2.21
N VAL A 285 -7.62 -6.06 -2.28
CA VAL A 285 -6.86 -6.27 -3.51
C VAL A 285 -7.70 -7.05 -4.53
N GLU A 286 -8.34 -8.15 -4.11
CA GLU A 286 -9.19 -8.95 -4.99
C GLU A 286 -10.39 -8.13 -5.52
N ARG A 287 -11.06 -7.38 -4.65
CA ARG A 287 -12.15 -6.48 -5.04
C ARG A 287 -11.70 -5.45 -6.07
N ASN A 288 -10.54 -4.82 -5.85
CA ASN A 288 -9.99 -3.81 -6.75
C ASN A 288 -9.57 -4.44 -8.09
N LEU A 289 -8.99 -5.64 -8.07
CA LEU A 289 -8.62 -6.39 -9.26
C LEU A 289 -9.85 -6.67 -10.13
N ASN A 290 -10.91 -7.24 -9.53
CA ASN A 290 -12.15 -7.54 -10.23
C ASN A 290 -12.78 -6.29 -10.84
N LYS A 291 -12.81 -5.19 -10.08
CA LYS A 291 -13.31 -3.89 -10.55
C LYS A 291 -12.54 -3.40 -11.78
N VAL A 292 -11.21 -3.41 -11.73
CA VAL A 292 -10.37 -2.92 -12.85
C VAL A 292 -10.45 -3.86 -14.04
N HIS A 293 -10.54 -5.17 -13.81
CA HIS A 293 -10.72 -6.17 -14.86
C HIS A 293 -12.02 -5.95 -15.65
N ILE A 294 -13.15 -5.77 -14.96
CA ILE A 294 -14.45 -5.47 -15.59
C ILE A 294 -14.37 -4.15 -16.38
N LEU A 295 -13.74 -3.11 -15.81
CA LEU A 295 -13.54 -1.85 -16.51
C LEU A 295 -12.71 -2.04 -17.79
N CYS A 296 -11.60 -2.79 -17.74
CA CYS A 296 -10.80 -3.09 -18.91
C CYS A 296 -11.65 -3.76 -20.00
N ASN A 297 -12.38 -4.83 -19.65
CA ASN A 297 -13.21 -5.57 -20.60
C ASN A 297 -14.31 -4.67 -21.20
N TYR A 298 -14.94 -3.81 -20.39
CA TYR A 298 -15.97 -2.87 -20.85
C TYR A 298 -15.42 -1.83 -21.83
N PHE A 299 -14.20 -1.31 -21.58
CA PHE A 299 -13.57 -0.35 -22.50
C PHE A 299 -13.00 -1.02 -23.76
N GLU A 300 -12.61 -2.30 -23.68
CA GLU A 300 -12.18 -3.06 -24.86
C GLU A 300 -13.37 -3.48 -25.73
N SER A 301 -14.49 -3.93 -25.14
CA SER A 301 -15.70 -4.31 -25.88
C SER A 301 -16.34 -3.12 -26.60
N ARG A 302 -16.26 -1.91 -26.05
CA ARG A 302 -16.67 -0.69 -26.77
C ARG A 302 -15.82 -0.39 -28.00
N LYS A 303 -14.52 -0.69 -27.96
CA LYS A 303 -13.65 -0.46 -29.12
C LYS A 303 -13.99 -1.39 -30.27
N THR A 304 -14.33 -2.64 -29.97
CA THR A 304 -14.71 -3.62 -30.99
C THR A 304 -16.09 -3.32 -31.57
N SER A 305 -17.04 -2.78 -30.78
CA SER A 305 -18.35 -2.39 -31.33
C SER A 305 -18.29 -1.16 -32.24
N ASP A 306 -17.50 -0.14 -31.90
CA ASP A 306 -17.42 1.10 -32.70
C ASP A 306 -16.61 0.98 -34.00
N ASP A 307 -15.99 -0.17 -34.25
CA ASP A 307 -15.20 -0.42 -35.45
C ASP A 307 -16.01 -0.99 -36.61
N PHE A 308 -17.25 -1.43 -36.37
CA PHE A 308 -18.13 -1.90 -37.44
C PHE A 308 -18.92 -0.76 -38.08
N LEU A 309 -18.93 -0.70 -39.42
CA LEU A 309 -19.66 0.32 -40.20
C LEU A 309 -21.15 0.36 -39.87
N ILE A 310 -21.76 -0.78 -39.54
CA ILE A 310 -23.18 -0.83 -39.17
C ILE A 310 -23.52 0.04 -37.97
N ASN A 311 -22.57 0.24 -37.05
CA ASN A 311 -22.77 1.04 -35.85
C ASN A 311 -22.52 2.53 -36.10
N ASN A 312 -21.76 2.88 -37.14
CA ASN A 312 -21.54 4.27 -37.54
C ASN A 312 -21.31 4.40 -39.06
N ILE A 313 -22.42 4.51 -39.80
CA ILE A 313 -22.44 4.61 -41.27
C ILE A 313 -21.66 5.82 -41.80
N ASN A 314 -21.50 6.87 -40.99
CA ASN A 314 -20.81 8.10 -41.38
C ASN A 314 -19.29 8.05 -41.13
N LYS A 315 -18.78 6.96 -40.52
CA LYS A 315 -17.35 6.77 -40.27
C LYS A 315 -16.69 6.13 -41.49
N PHE A 316 -15.94 6.90 -42.26
CA PHE A 316 -15.14 6.36 -43.36
C PHE A 316 -13.97 5.54 -42.79
N ILE A 317 -13.91 4.25 -43.13
CA ILE A 317 -12.79 3.38 -42.78
C ILE A 317 -11.78 3.45 -43.93
N GLY A 318 -10.65 4.09 -43.71
CA GLY A 318 -9.52 4.05 -44.65
C GLY A 318 -8.79 2.70 -44.55
N GLY A 319 -8.47 2.09 -45.69
CA GLY A 319 -7.81 0.78 -45.78
C GLY A 319 -7.96 0.12 -47.15
N SER A 320 -7.44 -1.09 -47.29
CA SER A 320 -7.67 -1.95 -48.46
C SER A 320 -9.12 -2.47 -48.47
N ALA A 321 -9.67 -2.81 -49.64
CA ALA A 321 -11.07 -3.28 -49.77
C ALA A 321 -11.41 -4.46 -48.85
N ASP A 322 -10.46 -5.38 -48.62
CA ASP A 322 -10.64 -6.53 -47.74
C ASP A 322 -10.71 -6.13 -46.26
N GLU A 323 -9.95 -5.11 -45.84
CA GLU A 323 -9.99 -4.61 -44.46
C GLU A 323 -11.31 -3.88 -44.17
N THR A 324 -11.85 -3.19 -45.16
CA THR A 324 -13.16 -2.55 -45.09
C THR A 324 -14.27 -3.58 -44.98
N LEU A 325 -14.18 -4.68 -45.75
CA LEU A 325 -15.17 -5.75 -45.76
C LEU A 325 -15.26 -6.47 -44.40
N ASN A 326 -14.12 -6.74 -43.77
CA ASN A 326 -14.04 -7.38 -42.45
C ASN A 326 -14.58 -6.50 -41.31
N LYS A 327 -14.83 -5.21 -41.57
CA LYS A 327 -15.34 -4.23 -40.61
C LYS A 327 -16.75 -3.73 -40.97
N VAL A 328 -17.47 -4.39 -41.88
CA VAL A 328 -18.85 -3.99 -42.22
C VAL A 328 -19.82 -4.33 -41.08
N VAL A 329 -19.77 -5.58 -40.59
CA VAL A 329 -20.70 -6.10 -39.58
C VAL A 329 -20.02 -7.16 -38.73
N ASN A 330 -20.34 -7.21 -37.43
CA ASN A 330 -19.88 -8.30 -36.57
C ASN A 330 -20.80 -9.51 -36.77
N MET A 331 -20.37 -10.49 -37.57
CA MET A 331 -21.08 -11.77 -37.67
C MET A 331 -20.56 -12.68 -36.55
N GLU A 332 -21.15 -12.58 -35.36
CA GLU A 332 -20.76 -13.41 -34.20
C GLU A 332 -21.08 -14.92 -34.40
N ASN A 333 -21.87 -15.26 -35.41
CA ASN A 333 -22.22 -16.64 -35.71
C ASN A 333 -21.52 -17.09 -36.99
N ASN A 334 -20.65 -18.09 -36.87
CA ASN A 334 -20.20 -18.87 -38.02
C ASN A 334 -21.43 -19.51 -38.66
N PHE A 335 -21.82 -19.03 -39.84
CA PHE A 335 -22.88 -19.65 -40.61
C PHE A 335 -22.38 -20.98 -41.12
N GLU A 336 -22.74 -22.05 -40.43
CA GLU A 336 -22.54 -23.40 -40.93
C GLU A 336 -23.64 -23.73 -41.95
N PRO A 337 -23.29 -24.20 -43.16
CA PRO A 337 -24.29 -24.60 -44.14
C PRO A 337 -25.07 -25.79 -43.58
N ILE A 338 -26.35 -25.55 -43.29
CA ILE A 338 -27.27 -26.61 -42.89
C ILE A 338 -27.58 -27.46 -44.13
N HIS A 339 -27.27 -28.75 -44.07
CA HIS A 339 -27.64 -29.67 -45.14
C HIS A 339 -29.17 -29.69 -45.30
N VAL A 340 -29.64 -29.28 -46.48
CA VAL A 340 -31.04 -29.37 -46.86
C VAL A 340 -31.42 -30.85 -46.89
N LYS A 341 -32.57 -31.22 -46.32
CA LYS A 341 -33.06 -32.61 -46.36
C LYS A 341 -33.05 -33.12 -47.82
N PRO A 342 -32.48 -34.30 -48.10
CA PRO A 342 -32.49 -34.85 -49.45
C PRO A 342 -33.93 -35.01 -49.92
N VAL A 343 -34.19 -34.59 -51.15
CA VAL A 343 -35.50 -34.75 -51.78
C VAL A 343 -35.68 -36.24 -52.09
N LEU A 344 -36.54 -36.92 -51.34
CA LEU A 344 -36.95 -38.29 -51.62
C LEU A 344 -38.24 -38.24 -52.44
N PHE A 345 -38.18 -38.71 -53.69
CA PHE A 345 -39.38 -38.91 -54.48
C PHE A 345 -39.96 -40.28 -54.15
N ASP A 346 -41.23 -40.32 -53.74
CA ASP A 346 -41.94 -41.58 -53.56
C ASP A 346 -42.38 -42.12 -54.92
N ILE A 347 -41.49 -42.90 -55.53
CA ILE A 347 -41.72 -43.52 -56.84
C ILE A 347 -42.75 -44.66 -56.73
N ALA A 348 -42.97 -45.21 -55.53
CA ALA A 348 -43.91 -46.32 -55.33
C ALA A 348 -45.36 -45.90 -55.56
N PHE A 349 -45.69 -44.62 -55.34
CA PHE A 349 -47.02 -44.08 -55.63
C PHE A 349 -47.39 -44.19 -57.12
N ASN A 350 -46.41 -44.15 -58.03
CA ASN A 350 -46.65 -44.31 -59.46
C ASN A 350 -47.09 -45.73 -59.86
N TYR A 351 -46.95 -46.71 -58.95
CA TYR A 351 -47.30 -48.11 -59.19
C TYR A 351 -48.56 -48.54 -58.46
N ILE A 352 -49.28 -47.61 -57.81
CA ILE A 352 -50.61 -47.89 -57.27
C ILE A 352 -51.62 -47.81 -58.42
N THR A 353 -51.89 -48.94 -59.05
CA THR A 353 -53.05 -49.13 -59.92
C THR A 353 -54.17 -49.74 -59.09
N TYR A 354 -55.36 -49.14 -59.16
CA TYR A 354 -56.57 -49.79 -58.65
C TYR A 354 -56.93 -50.91 -59.63
N ASP A 355 -57.00 -52.14 -59.14
CA ASP A 355 -57.60 -53.24 -59.88
C ASP A 355 -59.11 -52.95 -59.98
N ASP A 356 -59.50 -52.20 -61.01
CA ASP A 356 -60.88 -52.15 -61.44
C ASP A 356 -61.22 -53.53 -62.00
N ASP A 357 -62.00 -54.28 -61.21
CA ASP A 357 -62.70 -55.47 -61.67
C ASP A 357 -63.38 -55.15 -63.01
N THR A 358 -62.86 -55.78 -64.05
CA THR A 358 -63.35 -55.70 -65.41
C THR A 358 -64.85 -56.00 -65.46
N ASN A 359 -65.64 -55.09 -66.04
CA ASN A 359 -66.59 -55.48 -67.10
C ASN A 359 -67.17 -54.28 -67.88
N LYS A 360 -66.68 -54.18 -69.12
CA LYS A 360 -67.38 -53.91 -70.39
C LYS A 360 -67.78 -52.48 -70.78
N ASN A 361 -67.07 -52.06 -71.82
CA ASN A 361 -67.54 -51.37 -73.03
C ASN A 361 -68.22 -50.02 -72.86
N GLU A 362 -67.51 -48.96 -73.24
CA GLU A 362 -68.05 -48.00 -74.19
C GLU A 362 -66.92 -47.48 -75.10
N GLN A 363 -67.12 -47.67 -76.40
CA GLN A 363 -66.38 -47.02 -77.46
C GLN A 363 -66.55 -45.51 -77.34
N ARG A 364 -65.46 -44.75 -77.35
CA ARG A 364 -65.42 -43.41 -77.97
C ARG A 364 -64.12 -43.24 -78.72
N GLU A 365 -64.18 -43.52 -80.02
CA GLU A 365 -63.39 -42.78 -80.98
C GLU A 365 -63.76 -41.30 -80.86
N VAL A 366 -62.77 -40.44 -80.64
CA VAL A 366 -62.75 -39.11 -81.26
C VAL A 366 -61.44 -39.01 -82.01
N GLN A 367 -61.56 -39.03 -83.33
CA GLN A 367 -60.54 -38.68 -84.29
C GLN A 367 -60.10 -37.22 -84.12
N ARG A 368 -58.80 -36.97 -84.28
CA ARG A 368 -58.17 -36.00 -85.22
C ARG A 368 -56.68 -35.98 -84.88
N GLY A 369 -55.78 -36.41 -85.76
CA GLY A 369 -55.64 -35.94 -87.14
C GLY A 369 -54.65 -34.79 -87.13
N ALA A 370 -53.39 -35.10 -87.43
CA ALA A 370 -52.31 -34.13 -87.60
C ALA A 370 -52.56 -33.25 -88.83
N ASN A 371 -52.35 -31.93 -88.69
CA ASN A 371 -51.52 -31.08 -89.58
C ASN A 371 -51.72 -29.58 -89.29
N GLU A 372 -50.59 -28.93 -89.01
CA GLU A 372 -50.07 -27.67 -89.57
C GLU A 372 -50.94 -26.41 -89.81
N GLU A 373 -50.33 -25.31 -89.30
CA GLU A 373 -50.18 -23.97 -89.87
C GLU A 373 -51.17 -22.81 -89.56
N GLU A 374 -50.53 -21.72 -89.10
CA GLU A 374 -50.79 -20.30 -89.38
C GLU A 374 -52.13 -19.65 -88.99
N SER A 375 -52.11 -18.87 -87.90
CA SER A 375 -51.89 -17.40 -87.99
C SER A 375 -52.72 -16.54 -87.02
N ASN A 376 -51.98 -15.66 -86.35
CA ASN A 376 -52.22 -14.22 -86.18
C ASN A 376 -53.03 -13.63 -85.00
N LYS A 377 -52.28 -12.73 -84.32
CA LYS A 377 -52.61 -11.48 -83.62
C LYS A 377 -53.20 -11.61 -82.21
N ALA A 378 -52.76 -10.87 -81.18
CA ALA A 378 -51.71 -9.87 -80.95
C ALA A 378 -51.64 -9.71 -79.40
N LYS A 379 -50.55 -9.37 -78.69
CA LYS A 379 -49.79 -8.11 -78.64
C LYS A 379 -48.63 -8.29 -77.63
N LYS A 380 -47.44 -7.73 -77.97
CA LYS A 380 -46.41 -6.97 -77.18
C LYS A 380 -46.18 -7.33 -75.69
N GLY A 381 -44.97 -7.37 -75.13
CA GLY A 381 -43.62 -6.86 -75.50
C GLY A 381 -42.54 -7.52 -74.62
N PHE A 382 -41.29 -7.69 -75.05
CA PHE A 382 -40.19 -6.73 -75.26
C PHE A 382 -39.54 -6.20 -73.96
N PHE A 383 -38.37 -6.80 -73.66
CA PHE A 383 -37.11 -6.24 -73.13
C PHE A 383 -37.09 -5.37 -71.86
N GLY A 384 -35.98 -5.52 -71.12
CA GLY A 384 -35.76 -4.93 -69.81
C GLY A 384 -35.46 -3.43 -69.79
N LEU A 385 -35.39 -2.91 -68.57
CA LEU A 385 -34.80 -1.64 -68.13
C LEU A 385 -35.01 -1.63 -66.59
N PHE A 386 -34.03 -1.40 -65.71
CA PHE A 386 -33.07 -0.30 -65.72
C PHE A 386 -31.79 -0.60 -64.93
N GLY A 387 -30.66 -0.51 -65.62
CA GLY A 387 -29.52 0.34 -65.25
C GLY A 387 -29.12 1.10 -66.53
N GLY A 388 -28.71 2.35 -66.54
CA GLY A 388 -28.56 3.40 -65.53
C GLY A 388 -28.36 4.74 -66.25
N GLY A 389 -28.07 5.82 -65.50
CA GLY A 389 -27.49 7.02 -66.10
C GLY A 389 -27.57 8.30 -65.27
N ARG A 390 -26.39 8.72 -64.82
CA ARG A 390 -25.93 10.08 -64.46
C ARG A 390 -26.22 10.64 -63.08
#